data_AF-A0A3P7NHM1-F1
#
_entry.id   AF-A0A3P7NHM1-F1
#
_cell.length_a   1.000
_cell.length_b   1.000
_cell.length_c   1.000
_cell.angle_alpha   90.00
_cell.angle_beta   90.00
_cell.angle_gamma   90.00
#
_symmetry.space_group_name_H-M   'P 1'
#
loop_
_entity.id
_entity.type
_entity.pdbx_description
1 polymer ?
#
loop_
_entity_poly.entity_id
_entity_poly.type
_entity_poly.pdbx_seq_one_letter_code
_entity_poly.pdbx_strand_id
1 'polypeptide(L)'
;MARKQLTRKVKSSAQQLMRNGIVSAVDGYSSSKQCSDVQLEISNTERPEILTFKVSEPAKNSTYEMEMDWQKLTKAGTEPSSTIRIADKMTANAHKLVAYINQTIYAK
;
A
#
# COMPACT_ATOMS: atom_id res chain seq x y z
N MET A 1 -23.26 23.02 -1.70
CA MET A 1 -21.86 23.00 -2.16
C MET A 1 -21.20 21.75 -1.61
N ALA A 2 -20.97 20.73 -2.44
CA ALA A 2 -20.26 19.53 -2.01
C ALA A 2 -18.80 19.92 -1.71
N ARG A 3 -18.35 19.75 -0.46
CA ARG A 3 -16.93 19.86 -0.11
C ARG A 3 -16.19 18.81 -0.92
N LYS A 4 -15.43 19.23 -1.93
CA LYS A 4 -14.54 18.36 -2.69
C LYS A 4 -13.47 17.89 -1.71
N GLN A 5 -13.65 16.70 -1.14
CA GLN A 5 -12.74 16.12 -0.18
C GLN A 5 -11.41 15.90 -0.93
N LEU A 6 -10.32 16.52 -0.46
CA LEU A 6 -9.01 16.35 -1.08
C LEU A 6 -8.58 14.89 -0.94
N THR A 7 -8.55 14.18 -2.07
CA THR A 7 -8.00 12.83 -2.15
C THR A 7 -6.50 12.90 -1.90
N ARG A 8 -6.09 12.51 -0.69
CA ARG A 8 -4.66 12.38 -0.35
C ARG A 8 -4.12 11.12 -1.01
N LYS A 9 -2.92 11.22 -1.56
CA LYS A 9 -2.19 10.10 -2.18
C LYS A 9 -0.74 10.09 -1.72
N VAL A 10 -0.20 8.91 -1.50
CA VAL A 10 1.23 8.68 -1.23
C VAL A 10 1.74 7.62 -2.19
N LYS A 11 2.97 7.79 -2.65
CA LYS A 11 3.63 6.88 -3.58
C LYS A 11 5.01 6.52 -3.06
N SER A 12 5.36 5.24 -3.10
CA SER A 12 6.63 4.73 -2.59
C SER A 12 7.13 3.57 -3.43
N SER A 13 8.46 3.43 -3.54
CA SER A 13 9.03 2.26 -4.18
C SER A 13 8.91 1.03 -3.30
N ALA A 14 8.69 -0.13 -3.91
CA ALA A 14 8.66 -1.41 -3.22
C ALA A 14 9.98 -1.66 -2.48
N GLN A 15 11.12 -1.28 -3.09
CA GLN A 15 12.42 -1.36 -2.42
C GLN A 15 12.47 -0.59 -1.09
N GLN A 16 11.92 0.62 -1.03
CA GLN A 16 11.87 1.42 0.21
C GLN A 16 10.97 0.76 1.25
N LEU A 17 9.79 0.30 0.84
CA LEU A 17 8.85 -0.38 1.73
C LEU A 17 9.43 -1.70 2.27
N MET A 18 10.23 -2.41 1.48
CA MET A 18 10.95 -3.61 1.91
C MET A 18 12.04 -3.30 2.94
N ARG A 19 12.81 -2.23 2.75
CA ARG A 19 13.82 -1.79 3.74
C ARG A 19 13.17 -1.43 5.08
N ASN A 20 11.97 -0.87 5.06
CA ASN A 20 11.20 -0.56 6.27
C ASN A 20 10.47 -1.79 6.85
N GLY A 21 10.57 -2.95 6.19
CA GLY A 21 9.88 -4.18 6.55
C GLY A 21 8.36 -4.10 6.45
N ILE A 22 7.82 -3.13 5.70
CA ILE A 22 6.39 -3.01 5.41
C ILE A 22 6.00 -4.03 4.35
N VAL A 23 6.82 -4.18 3.30
CA VAL A 23 6.64 -5.21 2.25
C VAL A 23 7.67 -6.31 2.48
N SER A 24 7.23 -7.57 2.50
CA SER A 24 8.12 -8.73 2.63
C SER A 24 8.45 -9.37 1.28
N ALA A 25 7.54 -9.30 0.31
CA ALA A 25 7.73 -9.90 -1.01
C ALA A 25 6.96 -9.14 -2.09
N VAL A 26 7.47 -9.21 -3.32
CA VAL A 26 6.79 -8.77 -4.55
C VAL A 26 6.83 -9.92 -5.55
N ASP A 27 5.68 -10.33 -6.07
CA ASP A 27 5.55 -11.46 -6.98
C ASP A 27 6.31 -11.24 -8.28
N GLY A 28 7.08 -12.26 -8.67
CA GLY A 28 7.92 -12.20 -9.87
C GLY A 28 9.23 -11.41 -9.68
N TYR A 29 9.61 -11.09 -8.44
CA TYR A 29 10.91 -10.50 -8.10
C TYR A 29 11.58 -11.30 -6.98
N SER A 30 12.87 -11.56 -7.12
CA SER A 30 13.62 -12.39 -6.16
C SER A 30 14.38 -11.57 -5.11
N SER A 31 14.51 -10.25 -5.28
CA SER A 31 15.21 -9.40 -4.33
C SER A 31 14.75 -7.95 -4.36
N SER A 32 14.96 -7.23 -3.25
CA SER A 32 14.61 -5.81 -3.12
C SER A 32 15.32 -4.90 -4.13
N LYS A 33 16.49 -5.29 -4.65
CA LYS A 33 17.19 -4.55 -5.70
C LYS A 33 16.43 -4.57 -7.03
N GLN A 34 15.78 -5.68 -7.36
CA GLN A 34 15.00 -5.81 -8.59
C GLN A 34 13.65 -5.08 -8.50
N CYS A 35 13.21 -4.75 -7.28
CA CYS A 35 11.96 -4.03 -7.04
C CYS A 35 12.15 -2.50 -6.96
N SER A 36 13.27 -1.93 -7.45
CA SER A 36 13.52 -0.48 -7.36
C SER A 36 12.46 0.34 -8.09
N ASP A 37 11.99 -0.18 -9.22
CA ASP A 37 11.09 0.53 -10.14
C ASP A 37 9.62 0.19 -9.87
N VAL A 38 9.36 -0.86 -9.08
CA VAL A 38 8.01 -1.23 -8.66
C VAL A 38 7.52 -0.21 -7.64
N GLN A 39 6.33 0.33 -7.86
CA GLN A 39 5.76 1.41 -7.05
C GLN A 39 4.45 0.98 -6.44
N LEU A 40 4.26 1.30 -5.16
CA LEU A 40 2.98 1.24 -4.48
C LEU A 40 2.46 2.68 -4.31
N GLU A 41 1.27 2.94 -4.84
CA GLU A 41 0.51 4.15 -4.58
C GLU A 41 -0.69 3.78 -3.70
N ILE A 42 -0.92 4.58 -2.65
CA ILE A 42 -2.06 4.45 -1.74
C ILE A 42 -2.80 5.77 -1.77
N SER A 43 -4.12 5.73 -1.93
CA SER A 43 -4.96 6.93 -1.97
C SER A 43 -6.28 6.73 -1.24
N ASN A 44 -6.81 7.84 -0.70
CA ASN A 44 -8.18 7.89 -0.21
C ASN A 44 -9.15 7.99 -1.38
N THR A 45 -10.31 7.35 -1.23
CA THR A 45 -11.43 7.54 -2.16
C THR A 45 -12.40 8.60 -1.64
N GLU A 46 -13.48 8.85 -2.37
CA GLU A 46 -14.61 9.65 -1.88
C GLU A 46 -15.32 9.01 -0.68
N ARG A 47 -15.14 7.70 -0.50
CA ARG A 47 -15.55 6.93 0.68
C ARG A 47 -14.38 6.88 1.67
N PRO A 48 -14.41 7.63 2.79
CA PRO A 48 -13.28 7.74 3.71
C PRO A 48 -12.85 6.40 4.34
N GLU A 49 -13.74 5.42 4.35
CA GLU A 49 -13.50 4.06 4.82
C GLU A 49 -12.78 3.16 3.79
N ILE A 50 -12.72 3.55 2.51
CA ILE A 50 -12.07 2.78 1.44
C ILE A 50 -10.79 3.45 0.97
N LEU A 51 -9.72 2.67 0.96
CA LEU A 51 -8.43 3.02 0.37
C LEU A 51 -8.23 2.28 -0.96
N THR A 52 -7.65 2.96 -1.94
CA THR A 52 -7.18 2.35 -3.18
C THR A 52 -5.68 2.10 -3.07
N PHE A 53 -5.26 0.89 -3.40
CA PHE A 53 -3.86 0.48 -3.52
C PHE A 53 -3.57 0.16 -4.98
N LYS A 54 -2.57 0.82 -5.54
CA LYS A 54 -2.13 0.65 -6.93
C LYS A 54 -0.66 0.22 -6.95
N VAL A 55 -0.39 -0.95 -7.51
CA VAL A 55 0.95 -1.46 -7.76
C VAL A 55 1.28 -1.26 -9.23
N SER A 56 2.29 -0.45 -9.52
CA SER A 56 2.80 -0.25 -10.88
C SER A 56 4.15 -0.94 -11.05
N GLU A 57 4.30 -1.66 -12.15
CA GLU A 57 5.54 -2.28 -12.62
C GLU A 57 5.93 -1.63 -13.96
N PRO A 58 6.59 -0.45 -13.97
CA PRO A 58 6.87 0.31 -15.19
C PRO A 58 7.71 -0.48 -16.21
N ALA A 59 8.71 -1.22 -15.73
CA ALA A 59 9.55 -2.09 -16.57
C ALA A 59 8.75 -3.18 -17.31
N LYS A 60 7.55 -3.55 -16.82
CA LYS A 60 6.65 -4.53 -17.42
C LYS A 60 5.39 -3.89 -18.01
N ASN A 61 5.32 -2.54 -18.06
CA ASN A 61 4.14 -1.77 -18.46
C ASN A 61 2.83 -2.29 -17.84
N SER A 62 2.88 -2.67 -16.57
CA SER A 62 1.75 -3.34 -15.88
C SER A 62 1.32 -2.54 -14.66
N THR A 63 0.03 -2.55 -14.38
CA THR A 63 -0.57 -1.90 -13.20
C THR A 63 -1.68 -2.76 -12.63
N TYR A 64 -1.69 -2.90 -11.32
CA TYR A 64 -2.63 -3.72 -10.56
C TYR A 64 -3.24 -2.86 -9.47
N GLU A 65 -4.55 -2.97 -9.28
CA GLU A 65 -5.28 -2.13 -8.34
C GLU A 65 -6.18 -2.98 -7.46
N MET A 66 -6.32 -2.58 -6.20
CA MET A 66 -7.33 -3.11 -5.30
C MET A 66 -7.90 -2.02 -4.41
N GLU A 67 -9.16 -2.18 -4.02
CA GLU A 67 -9.76 -1.42 -2.93
C GLU A 67 -9.68 -2.24 -1.64
N MET A 68 -9.46 -1.56 -0.51
CA MET A 68 -9.49 -2.17 0.80
C MET A 68 -10.18 -1.28 1.81
N ASP A 69 -11.06 -1.90 2.57
CA ASP A 69 -11.70 -1.28 3.72
C ASP A 69 -10.67 -1.05 4.84
N TRP A 70 -10.59 0.20 5.30
CA TRP A 70 -9.65 0.63 6.32
C TRP A 70 -9.89 -0.04 7.68
N GLN A 71 -11.15 -0.32 8.05
CA GLN A 71 -11.44 -1.04 9.29
C GLN A 71 -10.96 -2.50 9.22
N LYS A 72 -11.11 -3.16 8.06
CA LYS A 72 -10.57 -4.51 7.86
C LYS A 72 -9.05 -4.52 7.94
N LEU A 73 -8.38 -3.56 7.30
CA LEU A 73 -6.92 -3.45 7.36
C LEU A 73 -6.43 -3.17 8.79
N THR A 74 -7.04 -2.23 9.50
CA THR A 74 -6.67 -1.92 10.89
C THR A 74 -6.91 -3.10 11.82
N LYS A 75 -8.01 -3.85 11.64
CA LYS A 75 -8.24 -5.10 12.38
C LYS A 75 -7.14 -6.13 12.11
N ALA A 76 -6.74 -6.32 10.86
CA ALA A 76 -5.63 -7.22 10.51
C ALA A 76 -4.29 -6.74 11.10
N GLY A 77 -4.08 -5.43 11.20
CA GLY A 77 -2.88 -4.82 11.78
C GLY A 77 -2.81 -4.85 13.31
N THR A 78 -3.79 -5.42 14.00
CA THR A 78 -3.73 -5.62 15.47
C THR A 78 -2.70 -6.67 15.85
N GLU A 79 -2.50 -7.68 15.00
CA GLU A 79 -1.47 -8.70 15.18
C GLU A 79 -0.16 -8.29 14.45
N PRO A 80 0.98 -8.16 15.17
CA PRO A 80 2.24 -7.70 14.57
C PRO A 80 2.80 -8.60 13.46
N SER A 81 2.48 -9.90 13.47
CA SER A 81 2.89 -10.90 12.48
C SER A 81 1.96 -10.98 11.26
N SER A 82 0.79 -10.33 11.31
CA SER A 82 -0.22 -10.45 10.27
C SER A 82 0.29 -9.89 8.93
N THR A 83 0.04 -10.64 7.87
CA THR A 83 0.39 -10.26 6.50
C THR A 83 -0.85 -10.18 5.63
N ILE A 84 -0.84 -9.24 4.68
CA ILE A 84 -1.89 -9.07 3.68
C ILE A 84 -1.30 -9.10 2.28
N ARG A 85 -2.14 -9.46 1.31
CA ARG A 85 -1.82 -9.39 -0.11
C ARG A 85 -2.39 -8.11 -0.70
N ILE A 86 -1.54 -7.36 -1.40
CA ILE A 86 -1.89 -6.11 -2.07
C ILE A 86 -1.88 -6.35 -3.58
N ALA A 87 -3.05 -6.17 -4.21
CA ALA A 87 -3.32 -6.29 -5.63
C ALA A 87 -2.74 -7.59 -6.24
N ASP A 88 -2.76 -8.68 -5.47
CA ASP A 88 -2.14 -9.98 -5.78
C ASP A 88 -0.66 -9.92 -6.19
N LYS A 89 0.04 -8.83 -5.86
CA LYS A 89 1.43 -8.59 -6.24
C LYS A 89 2.38 -8.39 -5.10
N MET A 90 1.95 -7.79 -3.99
CA MET A 90 2.82 -7.56 -2.84
C MET A 90 2.30 -8.28 -1.62
N THR A 91 3.21 -8.84 -0.84
CA THR A 91 2.92 -9.28 0.53
C THR A 91 3.42 -8.20 1.48
N ALA A 92 2.53 -7.65 2.30
CA ALA A 92 2.84 -6.60 3.25
C ALA A 92 2.48 -7.01 4.68
N ASN A 93 3.27 -6.56 5.65
CA ASN A 93 2.95 -6.66 7.07
C ASN A 93 1.83 -5.65 7.40
N ALA A 94 0.68 -6.15 7.84
CA ALA A 94 -0.52 -5.35 8.06
C ALA A 94 -0.31 -4.28 9.14
N HIS A 95 0.34 -4.66 10.26
CA HIS A 95 0.61 -3.75 11.37
C HIS A 95 1.46 -2.55 10.94
N LYS A 96 2.57 -2.82 10.25
CA LYS A 96 3.47 -1.76 9.75
C LYS A 96 2.84 -0.94 8.63
N LEU A 97 2.01 -1.56 7.77
CA LEU A 97 1.30 -0.83 6.72
C LEU A 97 0.27 0.15 7.32
N VAL A 98 -0.46 -0.25 8.36
CA VAL A 98 -1.39 0.64 9.08
C VAL A 98 -0.65 1.83 9.67
N ALA A 99 0.47 1.60 10.36
CA ALA A 99 1.31 2.67 10.91
C ALA A 99 1.80 3.62 9.80
N TYR A 100 2.25 3.07 8.67
CA TYR A 100 2.69 3.83 7.52
C TYR A 100 1.60 4.72 6.92
N ILE A 101 0.38 4.19 6.74
CA ILE A 101 -0.76 4.94 6.20
C ILE A 101 -1.18 6.05 7.16
N ASN A 102 -1.21 5.79 8.47
CA ASN A 102 -1.50 6.84 9.47
C ASN A 102 -0.50 7.99 9.41
N GLN A 103 0.79 7.70 9.18
CA GLN A 103 1.85 8.72 9.09
C GLN A 103 1.88 9.47 7.76
N THR A 104 1.26 8.95 6.70
CA THR A 104 1.38 9.52 5.35
C THR A 104 0.07 10.08 4.83
N ILE A 105 -1.00 9.30 4.92
CA ILE A 105 -2.31 9.66 4.41
C ILE A 105 -3.12 10.41 5.47
N TYR A 106 -3.12 9.93 6.72
CA TYR A 106 -3.92 10.52 7.81
C TYR A 106 -3.12 11.42 8.76
N ALA A 107 -1.88 11.76 8.43
CA ALA A 107 -1.11 12.73 9.21
C ALA A 107 -1.85 14.07 9.24
N LYS A 108 -2.10 14.59 10.45
CA LYS A 108 -2.87 15.83 10.65
C LYS A 108 -2.18 17.03 10.03
#